data_AF-R1G2J4-F1
#
_entry.id   AF-R1G2J4-F1
#
_cell.length_a   1.000
_cell.length_b   1.000
_cell.length_c   1.000
_cell.angle_alpha   90.00
_cell.angle_beta   90.00
_cell.angle_gamma   90.00
#
_symmetry.space_group_name_H-M   'P 1'
#
loop_
_entity.id
_entity.type
_entity.pdbx_description
1 polymer ?
#
loop_
_entity_poly.entity_id
_entity_poly.type
_entity_poly.pdbx_seq_one_letter_code
_entity_poly.pdbx_strand_id
1 'polypeptide(L)' 'MSAESIKVAVRVRPFNGREKEQNSKCIIRMQARGTCVALRHSTLLPAGTKDDHYKSGGRG' A
#
# COMPACT_ATOMS: atom_id res chain seq x y z
N MET A 1 -22.45 15.11 18.60
CA MET A 1 -21.06 14.59 18.58
C MET A 1 -20.49 14.89 17.20
N SER A 2 -19.62 15.90 17.07
CA SER A 2 -18.98 16.20 15.78
C SER A 2 -18.03 15.06 15.42
N ALA A 3 -18.20 14.46 14.25
CA ALA A 3 -17.37 13.38 13.76
C ALA A 3 -16.01 13.94 13.31
N GLU A 4 -15.02 13.93 14.20
CA GLU A 4 -13.65 14.25 13.85
C GLU A 4 -13.03 13.08 13.07
N SER A 5 -12.47 13.37 11.89
CA SER A 5 -11.80 12.36 11.08
C SER A 5 -10.45 11.98 11.69
N ILE A 6 -10.27 10.71 12.04
CA ILE A 6 -9.00 10.19 12.55
C ILE A 6 -7.95 10.22 11.43
N LYS A 7 -6.80 10.86 11.71
CA LYS A 7 -5.66 10.88 10.79
C LYS A 7 -4.87 9.59 10.92
N VAL A 8 -4.63 8.94 9.80
CA VAL A 8 -3.83 7.71 9.72
C VAL A 8 -2.63 7.95 8.82
N ALA A 9 -1.48 7.39 9.19
CA ALA A 9 -0.25 7.42 8.40
C ALA A 9 0.37 6.02 8.32
N VAL A 10 1.15 5.80 7.27
CA VAL A 10 1.87 4.55 7.04
C VAL A 10 3.36 4.84 6.89
N ARG A 11 4.21 3.90 7.31
CA ARG A 11 5.67 3.99 7.20
C ARG A 11 6.22 2.69 6.64
N VAL A 12 6.91 2.79 5.52
CA VAL A 12 7.74 1.70 5.00
C VAL A 12 9.09 1.76 5.69
N ARG A 13 9.60 0.60 6.13
CA ARG A 13 10.94 0.48 6.71
C ARG A 13 11.92 -0.08 5.68
N PRO A 14 13.22 0.24 5.76
CA PRO A 14 14.26 -0.46 5.02
C PRO A 14 14.31 -1.95 5.40
N PHE A 15 14.95 -2.73 4.54
CA PHE A 15 15.22 -4.13 4.83
C PHE A 15 16.13 -4.30 6.05
N ASN A 16 15.74 -5.23 6.92
CA ASN A 16 16.56 -5.73 8.02
C ASN A 16 17.57 -6.80 7.52
N GLY A 17 18.43 -7.30 8.41
CA GLY A 17 19.49 -8.26 8.06
C GLY A 17 18.95 -9.51 7.37
N ARG A 18 17.95 -10.18 7.98
CA ARG A 18 17.30 -11.37 7.43
C ARG A 18 16.76 -11.15 6.02
N GLU A 19 16.09 -10.02 5.77
CA GLU A 19 15.50 -9.73 4.47
C GLU A 19 16.58 -9.57 3.39
N LYS A 20 17.72 -8.97 3.72
CA LYS A 20 18.88 -8.85 2.82
C LYS A 20 19.54 -10.21 2.55
N GLU A 21 19.78 -11.00 3.60
CA GLU A 21 20.39 -12.34 3.50
C GLU A 21 19.59 -13.28 2.61
N GLN A 22 18.26 -13.17 2.65
CA GLN A 22 17.35 -13.99 1.84
C GLN A 22 17.05 -13.39 0.46
N ASN A 23 17.75 -12.33 0.04
CA ASN A 23 17.50 -11.62 -1.22
C ASN A 23 16.01 -11.25 -1.40
N SER A 24 15.38 -10.82 -0.31
CA SER A 24 13.96 -10.47 -0.31
C SER A 24 13.71 -9.29 -1.23
N LYS A 25 12.61 -9.35 -1.98
CA LYS A 25 12.27 -8.30 -2.95
C LYS A 25 11.24 -7.35 -2.35
N CYS A 26 11.44 -6.04 -2.54
CA CYS A 26 10.50 -5.04 -2.03
C CYS A 26 9.19 -5.16 -2.83
N ILE A 27 8.07 -5.36 -2.13
CA ILE A 27 6.74 -5.46 -2.73
C ILE A 27 5.89 -4.21 -2.49
N ILE A 28 6.39 -3.25 -1.73
CA ILE A 28 5.64 -2.04 -1.41
C ILE A 28 6.12 -0.91 -2.32
N ARG A 29 5.19 -0.23 -2.97
CA ARG A 29 5.44 1.01 -3.71
C ARG A 29 4.57 2.11 -3.13
N MET A 30 5.17 3.25 -2.80
CA MET A 30 4.43 4.44 -2.40
C MET A 30 4.47 5.44 -3.55
N GLN A 31 3.30 5.99 -3.92
CA GLN A 31 3.18 7.03 -4.93
C GLN A 31 2.32 8.16 -4.38
N ALA A 32 2.91 9.35 -4.24
CA ALA A 32 2.29 10.48 -3.54
C ALA A 32 1.79 10.09 -2.14
N ARG A 33 0.46 9.99 -1.95
CA ARG A 33 -0.17 9.55 -0.69
C ARG A 33 -0.69 8.11 -0.73
N GLY A 34 -0.62 7.46 -1.89
CA GLY A 34 -1.06 6.08 -2.09
C GLY A 34 0.05 5.07 -1.75
N THR A 35 -0.35 3.94 -1.19
CA THR A 35 0.54 2.79 -0.94
C THR A 35 -0.02 1.58 -1.67
N CYS A 36 0.79 0.98 -2.54
CA CYS A 36 0.44 -0.20 -3.32
C CYS A 36 1.32 -1.39 -2.89
N VAL A 37 0.70 -2.54 -2.70
CA VAL A 37 1.40 -3.80 -2.46
C VAL A 37 1.35 -4.63 -3.75
N ALA A 38 2.51 -4.92 -4.33
CA ALA A 38 2.63 -5.79 -5.48
C ALA A 38 2.40 -7.24 -5.05
N LEU A 39 1.29 -7.82 -5.47
CA LEU A 39 1.01 -9.23 -5.24
C LEU A 39 2.01 -10.10 -6.02
N ARG A 40 2.60 -11.08 -5.32
CA ARG A 40 3.59 -12.02 -5.85
C ARG A 40 2.97 -13.23 -6.57
N HIS A 41 1.65 -13.38 -6.53
CA HIS A 41 0.94 -14.49 -7.15
C HIS A 41 -0.16 -13.94 -8.07
N SER A 42 0.09 -13.98 -9.37
CA SER A 42 -0.78 -13.47 -10.44
C SER A 42 -2.09 -14.25 -10.63
N THR A 43 -2.37 -15.26 -9.79
CA THR A 43 -3.50 -16.18 -9.98
C THR A 43 -4.75 -15.84 -9.17
N LEU A 44 -4.71 -14.81 -8.32
CA LEU A 44 -5.85 -14.43 -7.46
C LEU A 44 -6.32 -12.98 -7.62
N LEU A 45 -5.89 -12.28 -8.66
CA LEU A 45 -6.50 -10.98 -9.00
C LEU A 45 -7.72 -11.21 -9.89
N PRO A 46 -8.94 -10.85 -9.46
CA PRO A 46 -10.07 -10.75 -10.37
C PRO A 46 -9.69 -9.78 -11.48
N ALA A 47 -9.82 -10.24 -12.73
CA ALA A 47 -9.59 -9.43 -13.92
C ALA A 47 -10.47 -8.17 -13.85
N GLY A 48 -9.93 -7.04 -13.40
CA GLY A 48 -10.72 -5.82 -13.22
C GLY A 48 -10.21 -4.82 -12.20
N THR A 49 -9.23 -5.16 -11.35
CA THR A 49 -8.61 -4.13 -10.49
C THR A 49 -7.64 -3.29 -11.33
N LYS A 50 -8.19 -2.29 -12.01
CA LYS A 50 -7.39 -1.15 -12.45
C LYS A 50 -6.72 -0.56 -11.21
N ASP A 51 -5.50 -0.06 -11.36
CA ASP A 51 -4.77 0.73 -10.35
C ASP A 51 -5.52 2.04 -10.06
N ASP A 52 -6.78 1.94 -9.64
CA ASP A 52 -7.60 3.06 -9.25
C ASP A 52 -7.06 3.48 -7.89
N HIS A 53 -6.29 4.56 -7.94
CA HIS A 53 -5.91 5.38 -6.81
C HIS A 53 -7.13 5.52 -5.90
N TYR A 54 -7.22 4.74 -4.81
CA TYR A 54 -8.34 4.82 -3.87
C TYR A 54 -8.32 6.22 -3.25
N LYS A 55 -9.06 7.14 -3.88
CA LYS A 55 -9.32 8.46 -3.32
C LYS A 55 -10.36 8.24 -2.24
N SER A 56 -9.92 8.29 -0.98
CA SER A 56 -10.85 8.50 0.13
C SER A 56 -11.59 9.82 -0.14
N GLY A 57 -12.84 9.72 -0.56
CA GLY A 57 -13.69 10.86 -0.86
C GLY A 57 -14.03 11.61 0.42
N GLY A 58 -13.31 12.70 0.69
CA GLY A 58 -13.79 13.78 1.54
C GLY A 58 -14.61 14.74 0.68
N ARG A 59 -15.94 14.65 0.76
CA ARG A 59 -16.84 15.73 0.33
C ARG A 59 -16.83 16.80 1.43
N GLY A 60 -16.90 18.06 0.98
CA GLY A 60 -16.71 19.28 1.77
C GLY A 60 -17.69 19.50 2.91
#